data_AF-A0A6J3BUZ3-F1
#
_entry.id   AF-A0A6J3BUZ3-F1
#
_cell.length_a   1.000
_cell.length_b   1.000
_cell.length_c   1.000
_cell.angle_alpha   90.00
_cell.angle_beta   90.00
_cell.angle_gamma   90.00
#
_symmetry.space_group_name_H-M   'P 1'
#
loop_
_entity.id
_entity.type
_entity.pdbx_description
1 polymer ?
#
loop_
_entity_poly.entity_id
_entity_poly.type
_entity_poly.pdbx_seq_one_letter_code
_entity_poly.pdbx_strand_id
1 'polypeptide(L)'
;MSFCVDLVSEDSFYENITLGVTKLLESDPRICNVSVERRSPCDRVALSTWEQRHSAVLPEDVRNFYASTDGFQLTWHYKYSGDEILPVGSIRVNSLNELCLSPALKDLLDFSMTRQSSGPRPVLNTKSKVFELDSCRTIGKVCLIYTGGSWSVWLATREGGWGWLADSFTLYFRMALVHLGLPGWQATFANLPLIPWAEQLFLLLAPHLLEKVDQENNTVAVGNETGLNHIDPNIFKTSARHHKTTRQANQ
;
A
#
# COMPACT_ATOMS: atom_id res chain seq x y z
N MET A 1 21.50 -31.10 -16.30
CA MET A 1 20.66 -31.11 -15.09
C MET A 1 20.08 -29.71 -14.94
N SER A 2 18.82 -29.55 -15.31
CA SER A 2 18.11 -28.27 -15.16
C SER A 2 17.71 -28.16 -13.71
N PHE A 3 18.27 -27.20 -12.98
CA PHE A 3 17.78 -26.83 -11.66
C PHE A 3 16.37 -26.26 -11.85
N CYS A 4 15.36 -27.09 -11.57
CA CYS A 4 14.00 -26.61 -11.37
C CYS A 4 14.06 -25.83 -10.05
N VAL A 5 14.02 -24.50 -10.14
CA VAL A 5 13.81 -23.66 -8.97
C VAL A 5 12.48 -24.09 -8.37
N ASP A 6 12.50 -24.51 -7.10
CA ASP A 6 11.32 -24.99 -6.39
C ASP A 6 10.11 -24.10 -6.71
N LEU A 7 9.05 -24.72 -7.24
CA LEU A 7 7.77 -24.06 -7.42
C LEU A 7 7.35 -23.51 -6.05
N VAL A 8 7.43 -22.19 -5.88
CA VAL A 8 6.89 -21.51 -4.70
C VAL A 8 5.43 -21.94 -4.60
N SER A 9 5.08 -22.61 -3.50
CA SER A 9 3.69 -23.03 -3.30
C SER A 9 2.80 -21.80 -3.30
N GLU A 10 1.57 -21.94 -3.79
CA GLU A 10 0.60 -20.84 -3.80
C GLU A 10 0.41 -20.25 -2.39
N ASP A 11 0.42 -21.10 -1.36
CA ASP A 11 0.38 -20.68 0.04
C ASP A 11 1.59 -19.81 0.43
N SER A 12 2.81 -20.24 0.04
CA SER A 12 4.03 -19.46 0.32
C SER A 12 4.02 -18.12 -0.41
N PHE A 13 3.48 -18.05 -1.63
CA PHE A 13 3.31 -16.79 -2.34
C PHE A 13 2.41 -15.82 -1.57
N TYR A 14 1.25 -16.27 -1.09
CA TYR A 14 0.32 -15.40 -0.37
C TYR A 14 0.83 -15.01 1.02
N GLU A 15 1.59 -15.86 1.71
CA GLU A 15 2.30 -15.48 2.93
C GLU A 15 3.35 -14.39 2.65
N ASN A 16 4.10 -14.52 1.55
CA ASN A 16 5.14 -13.56 1.17
C ASN A 16 4.57 -12.22 0.73
N ILE A 17 3.53 -12.21 -0.13
CA ILE A 17 2.94 -10.96 -0.64
C ILE A 17 2.22 -10.18 0.47
N THR A 18 1.66 -10.87 1.47
CA THR A 18 1.03 -10.22 2.63
C THR A 18 2.02 -9.84 3.72
N LEU A 19 3.30 -10.24 3.61
CA LEU A 19 4.35 -9.98 4.61
C LEU A 19 3.93 -10.40 6.03
N GLY A 20 3.16 -11.47 6.16
CA GLY A 20 2.67 -11.97 7.45
C GLY A 20 1.51 -11.19 8.08
N VAL A 21 0.90 -10.24 7.36
CA VAL A 21 -0.27 -9.48 7.86
C VAL A 21 -1.43 -10.39 8.27
N THR A 22 -1.66 -11.51 7.56
CA THR A 22 -2.70 -12.47 7.93
C THR A 22 -2.47 -13.06 9.33
N LYS A 23 -1.24 -13.51 9.61
CA LYS A 23 -0.83 -14.05 10.92
C LYS A 23 -0.91 -12.99 12.02
N LEU A 24 -0.55 -11.74 11.70
CA LEU A 24 -0.68 -10.61 12.64
C LEU A 24 -2.16 -10.37 13.00
N LEU A 25 -3.04 -10.33 12.01
CA LEU A 25 -4.49 -10.15 12.21
C LEU A 25 -5.08 -11.29 13.05
N GLU A 26 -4.74 -12.53 12.72
CA GLU A 26 -5.22 -13.73 13.44
C GLU A 26 -4.74 -13.82 14.89
N SER A 27 -3.70 -13.06 15.27
CA SER A 27 -3.22 -13.02 16.65
C SER A 27 -4.15 -12.26 17.61
N ASP A 28 -5.01 -11.37 17.10
CA ASP A 28 -6.01 -10.68 17.91
C ASP A 28 -7.30 -11.52 18.00
N PRO A 29 -7.74 -11.95 19.20
CA PRO A 29 -8.92 -12.79 19.36
C PRO A 29 -10.25 -12.12 18.94
N ARG A 30 -10.24 -10.80 18.73
CA ARG A 30 -11.40 -10.03 18.26
C ARG A 30 -11.44 -9.94 16.74
N ILE A 31 -10.36 -10.26 16.04
CA ILE A 31 -10.33 -10.31 14.59
C ILE A 31 -10.74 -11.72 14.14
N CYS A 32 -11.62 -11.79 13.15
CA CYS A 32 -12.08 -13.05 12.59
C CYS A 32 -12.28 -12.93 11.07
N ASN A 33 -12.58 -14.06 10.42
CA ASN A 33 -12.83 -14.14 8.98
C ASN A 33 -11.74 -13.46 8.14
N VAL A 34 -10.48 -13.65 8.53
CA VAL A 34 -9.32 -13.23 7.74
C VAL A 34 -9.28 -14.11 6.49
N SER A 35 -9.31 -13.49 5.33
CA SER A 35 -9.36 -14.19 4.05
C SER A 35 -8.52 -13.47 3.01
N VAL A 36 -7.80 -14.25 2.22
CA VAL A 36 -7.04 -13.78 1.06
C VAL A 36 -7.54 -14.53 -0.16
N GLU A 37 -8.05 -13.80 -1.15
CA GLU A 37 -8.56 -14.39 -2.38
C GLU A 37 -7.40 -14.86 -3.27
N ARG A 38 -7.45 -16.13 -3.66
CA ARG A 38 -6.47 -16.72 -4.57
C ARG A 38 -6.87 -16.46 -6.01
N ARG A 39 -5.91 -15.97 -6.81
CA ARG A 39 -6.12 -15.52 -8.18
C ARG A 39 -4.98 -15.98 -9.06
N SER A 40 -5.31 -16.41 -10.26
CA SER A 40 -4.30 -16.79 -11.25
C SER A 40 -3.52 -15.56 -11.73
N PRO A 41 -2.23 -15.68 -12.03
CA PRO A 41 -1.47 -14.63 -12.68
C PRO A 41 -1.99 -14.29 -14.08
N CYS A 42 -1.82 -13.04 -14.52
CA CYS A 42 -2.04 -12.64 -15.91
C CYS A 42 -0.91 -13.16 -16.79
N ASP A 43 -1.25 -13.68 -17.96
CA ASP A 43 -0.24 -14.03 -18.96
C ASP A 43 0.30 -12.78 -19.70
N ARG A 44 1.40 -12.97 -20.44
CA ARG A 44 2.06 -11.88 -21.19
C ARG A 44 1.16 -11.31 -22.28
N VAL A 45 0.23 -12.11 -22.82
CA VAL A 45 -0.66 -11.69 -23.90
C VAL A 45 -1.73 -10.76 -23.35
N ALA A 46 -2.32 -11.07 -22.20
CA ALA A 46 -3.28 -10.24 -21.49
C ALA A 46 -2.67 -8.88 -21.12
N LEU A 47 -1.46 -8.86 -20.56
CA LEU A 47 -0.73 -7.63 -20.25
C LEU A 47 -0.47 -6.79 -21.51
N SER A 48 0.05 -7.41 -22.57
CA SER A 48 0.33 -6.70 -23.84
C SER A 48 -0.95 -6.15 -24.47
N THR A 49 -2.04 -6.91 -24.40
CA THR A 49 -3.36 -6.52 -24.91
C THR A 49 -3.91 -5.34 -24.13
N TRP A 50 -3.77 -5.36 -22.80
CA TRP A 50 -4.17 -4.24 -21.95
C TRP A 50 -3.41 -2.96 -22.31
N GLU A 51 -2.09 -3.05 -22.49
CA GLU A 51 -1.23 -1.90 -22.83
C GLU A 51 -1.56 -1.30 -24.20
N GLN A 52 -1.80 -2.16 -25.18
CA GLN A 52 -2.26 -1.74 -26.51
C GLN A 52 -3.64 -1.06 -26.44
N ARG A 53 -4.59 -1.67 -25.73
CA ARG A 53 -5.97 -1.16 -25.59
C ARG A 53 -6.01 0.23 -24.96
N HIS A 54 -5.17 0.49 -23.97
CA HIS A 54 -5.17 1.75 -23.23
C HIS A 54 -4.13 2.77 -23.76
N SER A 55 -3.34 2.36 -24.76
CA SER A 55 -2.18 3.11 -25.26
C SER A 55 -1.30 3.62 -24.12
N ALA A 56 -0.95 2.72 -23.20
CA ALA A 56 -0.18 3.00 -22.00
C ALA A 56 0.71 1.79 -21.67
N VAL A 57 1.95 2.05 -21.27
CA VAL A 57 2.90 1.00 -20.83
C VAL A 57 2.89 0.95 -19.32
N LEU A 58 2.53 -0.20 -18.73
CA LEU A 58 2.51 -0.34 -17.28
C LEU A 58 3.91 -0.13 -16.69
N PRO A 59 4.03 0.51 -15.52
CA PRO A 59 5.30 0.52 -14.80
C PRO A 59 5.67 -0.92 -14.40
N GLU A 60 6.98 -1.17 -14.28
CA GLU A 60 7.52 -2.52 -14.09
C GLU A 60 6.93 -3.21 -12.86
N ASP A 61 6.73 -2.48 -11.76
CA ASP A 61 6.18 -3.04 -10.53
C ASP A 61 4.72 -3.46 -10.65
N VAL A 62 3.87 -2.67 -11.33
CA VAL A 62 2.48 -3.04 -11.64
C VAL A 62 2.43 -4.23 -12.59
N ARG A 63 3.27 -4.22 -13.64
CA ARG A 63 3.33 -5.33 -14.60
C ARG A 63 3.74 -6.63 -13.92
N ASN A 64 4.77 -6.59 -13.06
CA ASN A 64 5.24 -7.75 -12.30
C ASN A 64 4.19 -8.24 -11.29
N PHE A 65 3.45 -7.33 -10.66
CA PHE A 65 2.32 -7.68 -9.80
C PHE A 65 1.26 -8.47 -10.56
N TYR A 66 0.77 -7.96 -11.70
CA TYR A 66 -0.24 -8.67 -12.49
C TYR A 66 0.29 -9.96 -13.13
N ALA A 67 1.58 -10.02 -13.48
CA ALA A 67 2.24 -11.25 -13.90
C ALA A 67 2.37 -12.30 -12.77
N SER A 68 2.05 -11.93 -11.52
CA SER A 68 2.05 -12.81 -10.35
C SER A 68 0.63 -13.10 -9.82
N THR A 69 -0.33 -12.19 -9.99
CA THR A 69 -1.73 -12.34 -9.54
C THR A 69 -2.66 -11.36 -10.28
N ASP A 70 -3.83 -11.80 -10.76
CA ASP A 70 -4.81 -10.92 -11.44
C ASP A 70 -5.64 -10.08 -10.46
N GLY A 71 -5.00 -9.09 -9.86
CA GLY A 71 -5.56 -8.30 -8.76
C GLY A 71 -5.32 -8.97 -7.40
N PHE A 72 -5.88 -8.40 -6.35
CA PHE A 72 -5.68 -8.86 -4.98
C PHE A 72 -6.87 -8.47 -4.10
N GLN A 73 -7.23 -9.33 -3.17
CA GLN A 73 -8.26 -9.06 -2.17
C GLN A 73 -7.90 -9.75 -0.86
N LEU A 74 -7.66 -8.95 0.18
CA LEU A 74 -7.58 -9.40 1.57
C LEU A 74 -8.72 -8.73 2.34
N THR A 75 -9.48 -9.51 3.11
CA THR A 75 -10.54 -9.01 3.99
C THR A 75 -10.44 -9.60 5.38
N TRP A 76 -10.95 -8.87 6.37
CA TRP A 76 -11.11 -9.37 7.72
C TRP A 76 -12.25 -8.65 8.43
N HIS A 77 -12.75 -9.28 9.48
CA HIS A 77 -13.89 -8.80 10.27
C HIS A 77 -13.46 -8.54 11.70
N TYR A 78 -14.18 -7.64 12.37
CA TYR A 78 -13.97 -7.33 13.77
C TYR A 78 -15.20 -7.75 14.58
N LYS A 79 -14.96 -8.48 15.66
CA LYS A 79 -15.96 -8.92 16.63
C LYS A 79 -16.13 -7.84 17.68
N TYR A 80 -17.18 -7.04 17.54
CA TYR A 80 -17.49 -5.96 18.48
C TYR A 80 -18.11 -6.49 19.77
N SER A 81 -18.96 -7.52 19.66
CA SER A 81 -19.58 -8.22 20.80
C SER A 81 -19.75 -9.72 20.49
N GLY A 82 -20.38 -10.47 21.40
CA GLY A 82 -20.61 -11.91 21.23
C GLY A 82 -21.30 -12.27 19.91
N ASP A 83 -22.30 -11.47 19.53
CA ASP A 83 -23.19 -11.71 18.39
C ASP A 83 -22.97 -10.72 17.23
N GLU A 84 -22.16 -9.68 17.43
CA GLU A 84 -21.93 -8.63 16.42
C GLU A 84 -20.54 -8.73 15.80
N ILE A 85 -20.51 -9.09 14.52
CA ILE A 85 -19.31 -9.17 13.69
C ILE A 85 -19.48 -8.20 12.51
N LEU A 86 -18.52 -7.27 12.37
CA LEU A 86 -18.56 -6.26 11.33
C LEU A 86 -17.45 -6.50 10.29
N PRO A 87 -17.74 -6.37 8.98
CA PRO A 87 -16.69 -6.33 7.97
C PRO A 87 -15.91 -5.02 8.14
N VAL A 88 -14.63 -5.13 8.49
CA VAL A 88 -13.81 -3.95 8.80
C VAL A 88 -12.75 -3.75 7.73
N GLY A 89 -11.66 -4.50 7.76
CA GLY A 89 -10.54 -4.21 6.86
C GLY A 89 -10.65 -4.87 5.51
N SER A 90 -10.18 -4.14 4.49
CA SER A 90 -10.11 -4.58 3.11
C SER A 90 -8.91 -3.97 2.43
N ILE A 91 -8.04 -4.82 1.88
CA ILE A 91 -7.02 -4.41 0.90
C ILE A 91 -7.44 -4.96 -0.44
N ARG A 92 -7.64 -4.09 -1.42
CA ARG A 92 -8.04 -4.48 -2.76
C ARG A 92 -7.14 -3.84 -3.81
N VAL A 93 -6.86 -4.62 -4.84
CA VAL A 93 -6.37 -4.17 -6.14
C VAL A 93 -7.25 -4.83 -7.18
N ASN A 94 -7.85 -4.03 -8.06
CA ASN A 94 -8.71 -4.49 -9.14
C ASN A 94 -8.00 -5.50 -10.04
N SER A 95 -8.77 -6.31 -10.77
CA SER A 95 -8.20 -7.16 -11.83
C SER A 95 -7.64 -6.30 -12.97
N LEU A 96 -6.78 -6.88 -13.81
CA LEU A 96 -6.23 -6.21 -14.98
C LEU A 96 -7.35 -5.70 -15.91
N ASN A 97 -8.44 -6.45 -16.04
CA ASN A 97 -9.60 -6.03 -16.84
C ASN A 97 -10.37 -4.86 -16.22
N GLU A 98 -10.39 -4.75 -14.90
CA GLU A 98 -11.02 -3.67 -14.15
C GLU A 98 -10.10 -2.45 -13.98
N LEU A 99 -8.78 -2.60 -14.21
CA LEU A 99 -7.80 -1.51 -14.24
C LEU A 99 -8.03 -0.63 -15.47
N CYS A 100 -9.03 0.24 -15.40
CA CYS A 100 -9.46 1.10 -16.49
C CYS A 100 -9.91 2.47 -15.96
N LEU A 101 -10.10 3.44 -16.86
CA LEU A 101 -10.81 4.67 -16.51
C LEU A 101 -12.31 4.35 -16.48
N SER A 102 -12.82 3.94 -15.31
CA SER A 102 -14.24 3.65 -15.14
C SER A 102 -15.09 4.92 -15.34
N PRO A 103 -16.36 4.80 -15.77
CA PRO A 103 -17.26 5.95 -15.87
C PRO A 103 -17.37 6.72 -14.55
N ALA A 104 -17.51 5.99 -13.43
CA ALA A 104 -17.58 6.58 -12.10
C ALA A 104 -16.29 7.31 -11.70
N LEU A 105 -15.12 6.82 -12.12
CA LEU A 105 -13.86 7.54 -11.92
C LEU A 105 -13.82 8.80 -12.78
N LYS A 106 -14.17 8.70 -14.07
CA LYS A 106 -14.21 9.86 -14.96
C LYS A 106 -15.11 10.98 -14.42
N ASP A 107 -16.32 10.65 -13.97
CA ASP A 107 -17.25 11.62 -13.39
C ASP A 107 -16.67 12.28 -12.14
N LEU A 108 -15.96 11.52 -11.30
CA LEU A 108 -15.28 12.03 -10.11
C LEU A 108 -14.13 12.99 -10.48
N LEU A 109 -13.33 12.65 -11.49
CA LEU A 109 -12.27 13.53 -12.00
C LEU A 109 -12.85 14.84 -12.55
N ASP A 110 -13.89 14.75 -13.39
CA ASP A 110 -14.58 15.90 -13.98
C ASP A 110 -15.16 16.80 -12.87
N PHE A 111 -15.80 16.19 -11.85
CA PHE A 111 -16.31 16.91 -10.68
C PHE A 111 -15.18 17.62 -9.91
N SER A 112 -14.06 16.93 -9.67
CA SER A 112 -12.92 17.50 -8.96
C SER A 112 -12.30 18.71 -9.69
N MET A 113 -12.31 18.72 -11.04
CA MET A 113 -11.79 19.87 -11.81
C MET A 113 -12.63 21.14 -11.62
N THR A 114 -13.92 21.01 -11.29
CA THR A 114 -14.80 22.17 -11.04
C THR A 114 -14.60 22.80 -9.65
N ARG A 115 -13.92 22.09 -8.73
CA ARG A 115 -13.74 22.52 -7.35
C ARG A 115 -12.43 23.26 -7.19
N GLN A 116 -12.46 24.36 -6.43
CA GLN A 116 -11.24 24.95 -5.88
C GLN A 116 -10.77 24.04 -4.75
N SER A 117 -9.78 23.20 -5.01
CA SER A 117 -9.14 22.37 -4.01
C SER A 117 -7.91 23.07 -3.46
N SER A 118 -7.84 23.22 -2.14
CA SER A 118 -6.61 23.53 -1.42
C SER A 118 -5.86 22.22 -1.18
N GLY A 119 -4.71 22.03 -1.82
CA GLY A 119 -3.88 20.84 -1.64
C GLY A 119 -3.14 20.40 -2.91
N PRO A 120 -2.20 19.45 -2.79
CA PRO A 120 -1.54 18.85 -3.93
C PRO A 120 -2.55 18.05 -4.76
N ARG A 121 -2.51 18.24 -6.08
CA ARG A 121 -3.32 17.49 -7.04
C ARG A 121 -2.48 17.12 -8.26
N PRO A 122 -2.79 16.01 -8.95
CA PRO A 122 -2.07 15.65 -10.17
C PRO A 122 -2.35 16.68 -11.26
N VAL A 123 -1.30 17.11 -11.96
CA VAL A 123 -1.42 18.00 -13.13
C VAL A 123 -1.76 17.14 -14.34
N LEU A 124 -3.05 17.02 -14.63
CA LEU A 124 -3.55 16.25 -15.77
C LEU A 124 -3.49 17.08 -17.05
N ASN A 125 -3.06 16.44 -18.13
CA ASN A 125 -3.04 17.00 -19.48
C ASN A 125 -3.51 15.94 -20.49
N THR A 126 -3.53 16.28 -21.79
CA THR A 126 -4.04 15.40 -22.85
C THR A 126 -3.24 14.11 -23.03
N LYS A 127 -2.02 14.02 -22.52
CA LYS A 127 -1.18 12.82 -22.52
C LYS A 127 -1.30 12.00 -21.24
N SER A 128 -1.97 12.54 -20.21
CA SER A 128 -2.13 11.84 -18.95
C SER A 128 -3.01 10.60 -19.12
N LYS A 129 -2.71 9.57 -18.34
CA LYS A 129 -3.52 8.34 -18.27
C LYS A 129 -3.93 8.13 -16.83
N VAL A 130 -5.16 7.73 -16.61
CA VAL A 130 -5.72 7.52 -15.26
C VAL A 130 -6.46 6.19 -15.27
N PHE A 131 -6.13 5.31 -14.32
CA PHE A 131 -6.72 3.99 -14.19
C PHE A 131 -7.11 3.71 -12.75
N GLU A 132 -8.23 3.02 -12.55
CA GLU A 132 -8.75 2.69 -11.23
C GLU A 132 -8.08 1.46 -10.64
N LEU A 133 -7.28 1.63 -9.58
CA LEU A 133 -6.67 0.54 -8.81
C LEU A 133 -7.64 -0.07 -7.81
N ASP A 134 -8.42 0.76 -7.11
CA ASP A 134 -9.36 0.31 -6.09
C ASP A 134 -10.53 1.27 -5.96
N SER A 135 -11.72 0.72 -5.73
CA SER A 135 -12.92 1.47 -5.41
C SER A 135 -13.16 1.44 -3.89
N CYS A 136 -12.59 2.41 -3.18
CA CYS A 136 -12.80 2.59 -1.74
C CYS A 136 -14.23 3.07 -1.44
N ARG A 137 -15.16 2.13 -1.24
CA ARG A 137 -16.63 2.34 -1.14
C ARG A 137 -17.07 3.60 -0.37
N THR A 138 -16.40 3.95 0.71
CA THR A 138 -16.79 5.05 1.61
C THR A 138 -16.02 6.35 1.40
N ILE A 139 -14.92 6.34 0.63
CA ILE A 139 -13.98 7.47 0.56
C ILE A 139 -13.89 8.02 -0.86
N GLY A 140 -13.74 7.14 -1.85
CA GLY A 140 -13.34 7.57 -3.19
C GLY A 140 -12.74 6.42 -4.00
N LYS A 141 -11.82 6.76 -4.89
CA LYS A 141 -11.15 5.80 -5.76
C LYS A 141 -9.65 6.02 -5.72
N VAL A 142 -8.91 4.92 -5.59
CA VAL A 142 -7.45 4.94 -5.74
C VAL A 142 -7.13 4.79 -7.22
N CYS A 143 -6.29 5.68 -7.70
CA CYS A 143 -6.00 5.87 -9.11
C CYS A 143 -4.51 5.72 -9.36
N LEU A 144 -4.15 4.92 -10.38
CA LEU A 144 -2.84 4.92 -10.98
C LEU A 144 -2.81 5.98 -12.08
N ILE A 145 -1.94 6.97 -11.95
CA ILE A 145 -1.86 8.14 -12.84
C ILE A 145 -0.50 8.20 -13.51
N TYR A 146 -0.49 8.27 -14.83
CA TYR A 146 0.67 8.62 -15.64
C TYR A 146 0.58 10.09 -16.04
N THR A 147 1.55 10.90 -15.63
CA THR A 147 1.67 12.29 -16.08
C THR A 147 3.13 12.73 -16.02
N GLY A 148 3.56 13.62 -16.92
CA GLY A 148 4.94 14.14 -16.92
C GLY A 148 6.04 13.09 -17.15
N GLY A 149 5.69 11.91 -17.68
CA GLY A 149 6.65 10.81 -17.87
C GLY A 149 6.80 9.87 -16.67
N SER A 150 6.07 10.10 -15.57
CA SER A 150 6.12 9.27 -14.37
C SER A 150 4.74 8.72 -14.00
N TRP A 151 4.76 7.58 -13.30
CA TRP A 151 3.60 6.97 -12.68
C TRP A 151 3.53 7.37 -11.21
N SER A 152 2.32 7.53 -10.69
CA SER A 152 2.06 7.82 -9.28
C SER A 152 0.68 7.30 -8.87
N VAL A 153 0.46 7.11 -7.57
CA VAL A 153 -0.79 6.63 -6.99
C VAL A 153 -1.44 7.73 -6.17
N TRP A 154 -2.71 7.98 -6.46
CA TRP A 154 -3.50 9.06 -5.86
C TRP A 154 -4.86 8.55 -5.39
N LEU A 155 -5.37 9.13 -4.32
CA LEU A 155 -6.76 9.04 -3.92
C LEU A 155 -7.53 10.21 -4.52
N ALA A 156 -8.60 9.93 -5.25
CA ALA A 156 -9.58 10.90 -5.67
C ALA A 156 -10.85 10.70 -4.83
N THR A 157 -11.22 11.69 -4.01
CA THR A 157 -12.32 11.56 -3.04
C THR A 157 -13.67 11.94 -3.64
N ARG A 158 -14.75 11.47 -3.02
CA ARG A 158 -16.12 11.79 -3.44
C ARG A 158 -16.47 13.27 -3.30
N GLU A 159 -15.79 13.97 -2.42
CA GLU A 159 -15.95 15.41 -2.16
C GLU A 159 -15.22 16.27 -3.21
N GLY A 160 -14.51 15.64 -4.14
CA GLY A 160 -13.71 16.28 -5.17
C GLY A 160 -12.28 16.63 -4.72
N GLY A 161 -11.85 16.08 -3.57
CA GLY A 161 -10.50 16.24 -3.04
C GLY A 161 -9.49 15.27 -3.67
N TRP A 162 -8.20 15.60 -3.52
CA TRP A 162 -7.09 14.77 -3.94
C TRP A 162 -6.18 14.47 -2.75
N GLY A 163 -5.68 13.24 -2.70
CA GLY A 163 -4.65 12.81 -1.77
C GLY A 163 -3.54 12.09 -2.50
N TRP A 164 -2.30 12.56 -2.39
CA TRP A 164 -1.15 11.79 -2.87
C TRP A 164 -0.93 10.59 -1.94
N LEU A 165 -0.66 9.41 -2.50
CA LEU A 165 -0.42 8.18 -1.72
C LEU A 165 0.99 7.63 -1.91
N ALA A 166 1.50 7.57 -3.14
CA ALA A 166 2.81 6.99 -3.41
C ALA A 166 3.32 7.34 -4.82
N ASP A 167 4.64 7.28 -5.00
CA ASP A 167 5.29 7.40 -6.31
C ASP A 167 5.40 6.05 -7.05
N SER A 168 5.05 4.94 -6.41
CA SER A 168 5.02 3.62 -7.03
C SER A 168 3.89 2.75 -6.49
N PHE A 169 3.49 1.75 -7.27
CA PHE A 169 2.48 0.79 -6.83
C PHE A 169 3.00 -0.05 -5.66
N THR A 170 4.28 -0.43 -5.68
CA THR A 170 4.89 -1.20 -4.60
C THR A 170 4.81 -0.47 -3.26
N LEU A 171 5.10 0.84 -3.25
CA LEU A 171 5.00 1.64 -2.04
C LEU A 171 3.54 1.74 -1.57
N TYR A 172 2.61 2.03 -2.48
CA TYR A 172 1.17 2.03 -2.18
C TYR A 172 0.70 0.71 -1.55
N PHE A 173 1.07 -0.43 -2.16
CA PHE A 173 0.64 -1.74 -1.70
C PHE A 173 1.20 -2.07 -0.31
N ARG A 174 2.48 -1.74 -0.06
CA ARG A 174 3.08 -1.86 1.28
C ARG A 174 2.37 -0.98 2.31
N MET A 175 2.00 0.23 1.94
CA MET A 175 1.23 1.11 2.82
C MET A 175 -0.13 0.52 3.17
N ALA A 176 -0.82 -0.10 2.21
CA ALA A 176 -2.07 -0.81 2.49
C ALA A 176 -1.89 -1.96 3.50
N LEU A 177 -0.79 -2.70 3.40
CA LEU A 177 -0.43 -3.76 4.35
C LEU A 177 -0.10 -3.21 5.74
N VAL A 178 0.70 -2.14 5.83
CA VAL A 178 1.03 -1.47 7.11
C VAL A 178 -0.23 -0.97 7.82
N HIS A 179 -1.20 -0.46 7.06
CA HIS A 179 -2.47 0.02 7.59
C HIS A 179 -3.51 -1.10 7.78
N LEU A 180 -3.12 -2.37 7.57
CA LEU A 180 -3.98 -3.55 7.73
C LEU A 180 -5.27 -3.47 6.90
N GLY A 181 -5.32 -2.64 5.85
CA GLY A 181 -6.56 -2.35 5.12
C GLY A 181 -7.66 -1.68 5.93
N LEU A 182 -7.33 -0.99 7.03
CA LEU A 182 -8.31 -0.29 7.87
C LEU A 182 -9.14 0.71 7.05
N PRO A 183 -10.46 0.78 7.24
CA PRO A 183 -11.30 1.76 6.55
C PRO A 183 -10.78 3.17 6.76
N GLY A 184 -10.65 3.96 5.69
CA GLY A 184 -10.20 5.34 5.82
C GLY A 184 -8.69 5.55 5.72
N TRP A 185 -7.87 4.49 5.71
CA TRP A 185 -6.41 4.64 5.83
C TRP A 185 -5.78 5.53 4.75
N GLN A 186 -6.27 5.46 3.51
CA GLN A 186 -5.78 6.30 2.41
C GLN A 186 -6.05 7.79 2.70
N ALA A 187 -7.22 8.10 3.27
CA ALA A 187 -7.59 9.46 3.64
C ALA A 187 -6.72 9.95 4.81
N THR A 188 -6.54 9.13 5.86
CA THR A 188 -5.66 9.43 6.99
C THR A 188 -4.25 9.78 6.52
N PHE A 189 -3.67 8.91 5.68
CA PHE A 189 -2.33 9.07 5.15
C PHE A 189 -2.19 10.36 4.32
N ALA A 190 -3.20 10.68 3.51
CA ALA A 190 -3.24 11.88 2.70
C ALA A 190 -3.65 13.16 3.47
N ASN A 191 -3.73 13.11 4.81
CA ASN A 191 -4.19 14.22 5.65
C ASN A 191 -5.61 14.72 5.30
N LEU A 192 -6.46 13.83 4.82
CA LEU A 192 -7.87 14.08 4.54
C LEU A 192 -8.73 13.66 5.74
N PRO A 193 -9.94 14.23 5.89
CA PRO A 193 -10.83 13.90 7.01
C PRO A 193 -11.18 12.41 7.05
N LEU A 194 -11.08 11.83 8.24
CA LEU A 194 -11.59 10.49 8.54
C LEU A 194 -13.08 10.56 8.89
N ILE A 195 -13.80 9.48 8.58
CA ILE A 195 -15.16 9.28 9.10
C ILE A 195 -15.09 8.80 10.56
N PRO A 196 -15.95 9.27 11.47
CA PRO A 196 -15.80 9.04 12.91
C PRO A 196 -15.68 7.57 13.35
N TRP A 197 -16.44 6.67 12.70
CA TRP A 197 -16.38 5.24 13.03
C TRP A 197 -15.06 4.59 12.62
N ALA A 198 -14.41 5.09 11.56
CA ALA A 198 -13.10 4.61 11.15
C ALA A 198 -12.02 5.04 12.16
N GLU A 199 -12.07 6.29 12.64
CA GLU A 199 -11.16 6.80 13.66
C GLU A 199 -11.20 5.96 14.95
N GLN A 200 -12.40 5.55 15.38
CA GLN A 200 -12.56 4.64 16.52
C GLN A 200 -11.85 3.29 16.31
N LEU A 201 -11.89 2.74 15.10
CA LEU A 201 -11.18 1.49 14.77
C LEU A 201 -9.67 1.69 14.77
N PHE A 202 -9.18 2.81 14.27
CA PHE A 202 -7.76 3.17 14.36
C PHE A 202 -7.31 3.23 15.82
N LEU A 203 -8.02 3.95 16.69
CA LEU A 203 -7.69 4.03 18.12
C LEU A 203 -7.66 2.65 18.80
N LEU A 204 -8.52 1.73 18.36
CA LEU A 204 -8.67 0.40 18.94
C LEU A 204 -7.62 -0.62 18.46
N LEU A 205 -7.25 -0.56 17.19
CA LEU A 205 -6.45 -1.59 16.53
C LEU A 205 -5.03 -1.12 16.18
N ALA A 206 -4.86 0.16 15.85
CA ALA A 206 -3.58 0.71 15.41
C ALA A 206 -3.47 2.22 15.75
N PRO A 207 -3.50 2.60 17.05
CA PRO A 207 -3.51 4.01 17.45
C PRO A 207 -2.26 4.77 17.00
N HIS A 208 -1.12 4.08 16.91
CA HIS A 208 0.14 4.63 16.41
C HIS A 208 0.06 5.14 14.95
N LEU A 209 -0.93 4.69 14.16
CA LEU A 209 -1.15 5.20 12.80
C LEU A 209 -1.88 6.56 12.77
N LEU A 210 -2.43 7.02 13.90
CA LEU A 210 -3.03 8.35 14.04
C LEU A 210 -2.02 9.40 14.51
N GLU A 211 -0.88 8.99 15.06
CA GLU A 211 0.17 9.90 15.51
C GLU A 211 0.81 10.57 14.29
N LYS A 212 0.34 11.78 13.99
CA LYS A 212 0.99 12.65 13.03
C LYS A 212 2.27 13.15 13.69
N VAL A 213 3.42 12.67 13.22
CA VAL A 213 4.70 13.29 13.55
C VAL A 213 4.61 14.73 13.03
N ASP A 214 4.54 15.70 13.93
CA ASP A 214 4.52 17.13 13.60
C ASP A 214 5.74 17.46 12.71
N GLN A 215 5.53 17.53 11.40
CA GLN A 215 6.56 17.97 10.44
C GLN A 215 6.75 19.50 10.44
N GLU A 216 6.15 20.25 11.35
CA GLU A 216 6.10 21.71 11.31
C GLU A 216 6.91 22.47 12.38
N ASN A 217 7.76 21.82 13.19
CA ASN A 217 8.55 22.53 14.22
C ASN A 217 10.09 22.44 14.12
N ASN A 218 10.67 22.13 12.96
CA ASN A 218 12.12 22.29 12.76
C ASN A 218 12.48 22.86 11.39
N THR A 219 11.97 24.04 11.06
CA THR A 219 12.62 24.92 10.08
C THR A 219 13.80 25.65 10.73
N VAL A 220 14.89 24.93 11.00
CA VAL A 220 16.23 25.52 11.07
C VAL A 220 17.24 24.59 10.41
N ALA A 221 17.63 25.01 9.21
CA ALA A 221 18.94 24.79 8.58
C ALA A 221 19.34 23.37 8.09
N VAL A 222 19.30 23.26 6.76
CA VAL A 222 20.36 22.75 5.87
C VAL A 222 20.69 21.25 5.93
N GLY A 223 20.43 20.60 4.79
CA GLY A 223 21.21 19.45 4.31
C GLY A 223 20.37 18.21 4.07
N ASN A 224 20.49 17.66 2.86
CA ASN A 224 20.10 16.31 2.47
C ASN A 224 20.08 15.32 3.63
N GLU A 225 19.00 14.54 3.79
CA GLU A 225 18.94 13.09 3.52
C GLU A 225 17.53 12.61 3.88
N THR A 226 16.96 11.79 3.03
CA THR A 226 15.69 11.11 3.21
C THR A 226 15.62 10.42 4.58
N GLY A 227 14.60 10.73 5.37
CA GLY A 227 14.34 10.14 6.69
C GLY A 227 13.92 8.66 6.63
N LEU A 228 14.79 7.81 6.10
CA LEU A 228 14.63 6.37 6.05
C LEU A 228 15.54 5.72 7.08
N ASN A 229 14.96 4.88 7.95
CA ASN A 229 15.57 3.81 8.74
C ASN A 229 17.11 3.68 8.66
N HIS A 230 17.86 4.60 9.28
CA HIS A 230 19.30 4.44 9.40
C HIS A 230 19.59 3.52 10.59
N ILE A 231 20.00 2.29 10.28
CA ILE A 231 20.59 1.38 11.26
C ILE A 231 21.96 1.97 11.64
N ASP A 232 22.22 2.14 12.93
CA ASP A 232 23.53 2.62 13.42
C ASP A 232 24.65 1.69 12.90
N PRO A 233 25.61 2.20 12.11
CA PRO A 233 26.73 1.41 11.60
C PRO A 233 27.59 0.76 12.69
N ASN A 234 27.52 1.26 13.92
CA ASN A 234 28.25 0.69 15.06
C ASN A 234 27.63 -0.61 15.58
N ILE A 235 26.41 -0.97 15.17
CA ILE A 235 25.81 -2.26 15.53
C ILE A 235 26.62 -3.46 15.01
N PHE A 236 27.35 -3.27 13.92
CA PHE A 236 28.24 -4.30 13.34
C PHE A 236 29.59 -4.40 14.07
N LYS A 237 29.91 -3.47 14.97
CA LYS A 237 31.12 -3.52 15.78
C LYS A 237 30.84 -4.36 17.03
N THR A 238 30.77 -5.67 16.84
CA THR A 238 30.91 -6.59 17.96
C THR A 238 32.28 -6.36 18.59
N SER A 239 32.32 -5.87 19.83
CA SER A 239 33.55 -5.83 20.60
C SER A 239 33.89 -7.26 21.00
N ALA A 240 34.56 -7.98 20.10
CA ALA A 240 35.30 -9.18 20.47
C ALA A 240 36.43 -8.74 21.39
N ARG A 241 36.17 -8.72 22.71
CA ARG A 241 37.23 -8.66 23.72
C ARG A 241 38.06 -9.93 23.56
N HIS A 242 39.15 -9.84 22.82
CA HIS A 242 40.21 -10.84 22.85
C HIS A 242 40.76 -10.91 24.28
N HIS A 243 40.33 -11.93 25.03
CA HIS A 243 40.98 -12.32 26.26
C HIS A 243 42.35 -12.92 25.87
N LYS A 244 43.42 -12.15 26.01
CA LYS A 244 44.79 -12.69 25.95
C LYS A 244 45.03 -13.47 27.24
N THR A 245 44.99 -14.80 27.15
CA THR A 245 45.44 -15.70 28.20
C THR A 245 46.97 -15.67 28.25
N THR A 246 47.54 -14.92 29.19
CA THR A 246 48.99 -14.96 29.46
C THR A 246 49.28 -16.18 30.33
N ARG A 247 49.88 -17.23 29.74
CA ARG A 247 50.48 -18.35 30.47
C ARG A 247 51.61 -17.83 31.35
N GLN A 248 51.50 -17.97 32.66
CA GLN A 248 52.65 -17.95 33.57
C GLN A 248 53.44 -19.25 33.38
N ALA A 249 54.73 -19.12 33.06
CA ALA A 249 55.69 -20.21 33.11
C ALA A 249 56.39 -20.14 34.48
N ASN A 250 56.36 -21.27 35.19
CA ASN A 250 57.10 -21.51 36.43
C ASN A 250 58.61 -21.31 36.21
N GLN A 251 59.24 -20.53 37.09
CA GLN A 251 60.49 -20.87 37.77
C GLN A 251 60.41 -20.35 39.21
#